data_AF-A0A3M1GEG7-F1
#
_entry.id   AF-A0A3M1GEG7-F1
#
_cell.length_a   1.000
_cell.length_b   1.000
_cell.length_c   1.000
_cell.angle_alpha   90.00
_cell.angle_beta   90.00
_cell.angle_gamma   90.00
#
_symmetry.space_group_name_H-M   'P 1'
#
loop_
_entity.id
_entity.type
_entity.pdbx_description
1 polymer ?
#
loop_
_entity_poly.entity_id
_entity_poly.type
_entity_poly.pdbx_seq_one_letter_code
_entity_poly.pdbx_strand_id
1 'polypeptide(L)'
;SMSDMARSNSGKSVSVAAAAEQASTNVQTVASATEEMTKSLAEVREQVASSNRIAEEASKRAERTDEVVHGLSGAADRIGEIVALIQSIAEQTNLLALNATIEAARAGDAGKGFAVVASEVKNLASQTAKATEEIAGQVTNIQSVSKEAVDAIGAIRQTIQEINSISSTVAVTVEEQTVATSEIARNTQQAASGTQDVAANIAAVREATDETGRAAEQSLTAAAQLASQAEALREEVRKFLASVRAA
;
A
#
# COMPACT_ATOMS: atom_id res chain seq x y z
N SER A 1 -26.77 -40.08 -41.95
CA SER A 1 -25.85 -41.14 -42.40
C SER A 1 -24.52 -41.04 -41.62
N MET A 2 -23.62 -42.03 -41.74
CA MET A 2 -22.27 -41.90 -41.15
C MET A 2 -21.50 -40.69 -41.71
N SER A 3 -21.67 -40.38 -43.00
CA SER A 3 -21.07 -39.19 -43.63
C SER A 3 -21.61 -37.88 -43.03
N ASP A 4 -22.89 -37.81 -42.67
CA ASP A 4 -23.47 -36.63 -42.00
C ASP A 4 -22.94 -36.47 -40.57
N MET A 5 -22.77 -37.58 -39.85
CA MET A 5 -22.15 -37.55 -38.52
C MET A 5 -20.69 -37.10 -38.59
N ALA A 6 -19.92 -37.60 -39.56
CA ALA A 6 -18.55 -37.17 -39.79
C ALA A 6 -18.47 -35.67 -40.10
N ARG A 7 -19.32 -35.17 -41.01
CA ARG A 7 -19.37 -33.74 -41.34
C ARG A 7 -19.76 -32.87 -40.14
N SER A 8 -20.72 -33.32 -39.32
CA SER A 8 -21.12 -32.63 -38.10
C SER A 8 -19.99 -32.58 -37.06
N ASN A 9 -19.31 -33.71 -36.82
CA ASN A 9 -18.19 -33.77 -35.89
C ASN A 9 -17.00 -32.93 -36.36
N SER A 10 -16.67 -32.95 -37.66
CA SER A 10 -15.60 -32.10 -38.23
C SER A 10 -15.88 -30.61 -37.98
N GLY A 11 -17.13 -30.18 -38.17
CA GLY A 11 -17.56 -28.81 -37.83
C GLY A 11 -17.42 -28.47 -36.33
N LYS A 12 -17.80 -29.40 -35.43
CA LYS A 12 -17.61 -29.23 -33.98
C LYS A 12 -16.13 -29.15 -33.60
N SER A 13 -15.27 -29.97 -34.22
CA SER A 13 -13.83 -29.93 -33.99
C SER A 13 -13.21 -28.58 -34.36
N VAL A 14 -13.67 -27.95 -35.46
CA VAL A 14 -13.25 -26.59 -35.81
C VAL A 14 -13.69 -25.58 -34.75
N SER A 15 -14.92 -25.67 -34.24
CA SER A 15 -15.40 -24.77 -33.17
C SER A 15 -14.60 -24.94 -31.87
N VAL A 16 -14.28 -26.18 -31.48
CA VAL A 16 -13.48 -26.46 -30.28
C VAL A 16 -12.04 -25.98 -30.44
N ALA A 17 -11.43 -26.15 -31.63
CA ALA A 17 -10.10 -25.62 -31.91
C ALA A 17 -10.05 -24.09 -31.77
N ALA A 18 -11.01 -23.38 -32.35
CA ALA A 18 -11.11 -21.93 -32.22
C ALA A 18 -11.30 -21.49 -30.75
N ALA A 19 -12.10 -22.23 -29.98
CA ALA A 19 -12.27 -21.95 -28.55
C ALA A 19 -10.98 -22.18 -27.75
N ALA A 20 -10.20 -23.21 -28.10
CA ALA A 20 -8.90 -23.49 -27.47
C ALA A 20 -7.86 -22.41 -27.79
N GLU A 21 -7.78 -21.93 -29.03
CA GLU A 21 -6.92 -20.81 -29.42
C GLU A 21 -7.28 -19.51 -28.67
N GLN A 22 -8.58 -19.21 -28.56
CA GLN A 22 -9.05 -18.07 -27.80
C GLN A 22 -8.70 -18.19 -26.30
N ALA A 23 -8.89 -19.39 -25.72
CA ALA A 23 -8.51 -19.66 -24.35
C ALA A 23 -7.00 -19.49 -24.13
N SER A 24 -6.15 -19.97 -25.05
CA SER A 24 -4.70 -19.79 -25.01
C SER A 24 -4.32 -18.30 -25.02
N THR A 25 -5.00 -17.49 -25.84
CA THR A 25 -4.77 -16.03 -25.90
C THR A 25 -5.12 -15.35 -24.57
N ASN A 26 -6.25 -15.74 -23.98
CA ASN A 26 -6.68 -15.22 -22.68
C ASN A 26 -5.70 -15.60 -21.57
N VAL A 27 -5.22 -16.85 -21.55
CA VAL A 27 -4.22 -17.32 -20.59
C VAL A 27 -2.90 -16.57 -20.74
N GLN A 28 -2.44 -16.30 -21.97
CA GLN A 28 -1.25 -15.48 -22.21
C GLN A 28 -1.40 -14.06 -21.65
N THR A 29 -2.60 -13.48 -21.76
CA THR A 29 -2.91 -12.15 -21.22
C THR A 29 -2.85 -12.15 -19.70
N VAL A 30 -3.41 -13.18 -19.05
CA VAL A 30 -3.32 -13.36 -17.59
C VAL A 30 -1.87 -13.55 -17.15
N ALA A 31 -1.05 -14.28 -17.91
CA ALA A 31 0.36 -14.48 -17.60
C ALA A 31 1.12 -13.14 -17.55
N SER A 32 0.97 -12.31 -18.60
CA SER A 32 1.59 -10.99 -18.64
C SER A 32 1.09 -10.07 -17.53
N ALA A 33 -0.21 -10.09 -17.20
CA ALA A 33 -0.74 -9.33 -16.07
C ALA A 33 -0.16 -9.78 -14.72
N THR A 34 0.13 -11.08 -14.59
CA THR A 34 0.71 -11.67 -13.37
C THR A 34 2.20 -11.30 -13.23
N GLU A 35 2.94 -11.21 -14.34
CA GLU A 35 4.32 -10.72 -14.35
C GLU A 35 4.39 -9.23 -13.93
N GLU A 36 3.53 -8.38 -14.48
CA GLU A 36 3.42 -6.97 -14.09
C GLU A 36 3.03 -6.83 -12.61
N MET A 37 2.08 -7.64 -12.12
CA MET A 37 1.70 -7.66 -10.70
C MET A 37 2.89 -8.03 -9.80
N THR A 38 3.70 -9.03 -10.21
CA THR A 38 4.89 -9.44 -9.46
C THR A 38 5.91 -8.31 -9.34
N LYS A 39 6.11 -7.55 -10.42
CA LYS A 39 6.99 -6.37 -10.42
C LYS A 39 6.43 -5.28 -9.51
N SER A 40 5.14 -4.97 -9.62
CA SER A 40 4.48 -3.96 -8.77
C SER A 40 4.57 -4.32 -7.29
N LEU A 41 4.38 -5.59 -6.93
CA LEU A 41 4.53 -6.05 -5.54
C LEU A 41 5.96 -5.92 -5.02
N ALA A 42 6.97 -6.12 -5.88
CA ALA A 42 8.37 -5.88 -5.50
C ALA A 42 8.64 -4.40 -5.23
N GLU A 43 8.12 -3.50 -6.05
CA GLU A 43 8.22 -2.04 -5.86
C GLU A 43 7.51 -1.59 -4.56
N VAL A 44 6.30 -2.11 -4.30
CA VAL A 44 5.58 -1.83 -3.05
C VAL A 44 6.37 -2.33 -1.84
N ARG A 45 6.98 -3.52 -1.92
CA ARG A 45 7.84 -4.06 -0.84
C ARG A 45 9.00 -3.11 -0.53
N GLU A 46 9.68 -2.60 -1.56
CA GLU A 46 10.76 -1.62 -1.39
C GLU A 46 10.26 -0.30 -0.78
N GLN A 47 9.11 0.20 -1.24
CA GLN A 47 8.50 1.42 -0.74
C GLN A 47 8.08 1.31 0.73
N VAL A 48 7.58 0.15 1.16
CA VAL A 48 7.26 -0.14 2.55
C VAL A 48 8.53 -0.16 3.41
N ALA A 49 9.60 -0.80 2.95
CA ALA A 49 10.88 -0.81 3.65
C ALA A 49 11.47 0.61 3.80
N SER A 50 11.38 1.43 2.75
CA SER A 50 11.77 2.84 2.79
C SER A 50 10.92 3.65 3.78
N SER A 51 9.61 3.41 3.80
CA SER A 51 8.68 4.09 4.72
C SER A 51 9.01 3.78 6.18
N ASN A 52 9.30 2.52 6.51
CA ASN A 52 9.74 2.11 7.86
C ASN A 52 11.03 2.84 8.27
N ARG A 53 12.02 2.93 7.38
CA ARG A 53 13.26 3.66 7.66
C ARG A 53 13.02 5.15 7.91
N ILE A 54 12.18 5.79 7.09
CA ILE A 54 11.82 7.21 7.27
C ILE A 54 11.09 7.43 8.59
N ALA A 55 10.17 6.53 8.96
CA ALA A 55 9.45 6.60 10.23
C ALA A 55 10.40 6.42 11.43
N GLU A 56 11.37 5.52 11.35
CA GLU A 56 12.39 5.34 12.39
C GLU A 56 13.29 6.59 12.54
N GLU A 57 13.74 7.16 11.42
CA GLU A 57 14.49 8.42 11.41
C GLU A 57 13.68 9.58 12.00
N ALA A 58 12.38 9.67 11.66
CA ALA A 58 11.48 10.68 12.20
C ALA A 58 11.27 10.51 13.71
N SER A 59 11.14 9.27 14.20
CA SER A 59 11.03 8.97 15.63
C SER A 59 12.26 9.47 16.40
N LYS A 60 13.47 9.18 15.90
CA LYS A 60 14.73 9.66 16.51
C LYS A 60 14.82 11.19 16.51
N ARG A 61 14.36 11.86 15.45
CA ARG A 61 14.32 13.33 15.39
C ARG A 61 13.31 13.91 16.39
N ALA A 62 12.13 13.30 16.53
CA ALA A 62 11.13 13.71 17.50
C ALA A 62 11.64 13.57 18.93
N GLU A 63 12.27 12.44 19.26
CA GLU A 63 12.91 12.20 20.57
C GLU A 63 14.01 13.24 20.86
N ARG A 64 14.88 13.52 19.89
CA ARG A 64 15.91 14.54 20.07
C ARG A 64 15.32 15.94 20.27
N THR A 65 14.21 16.25 19.60
CA THR A 65 13.52 17.54 19.76
C THR A 65 12.88 17.62 21.16
N ASP A 66 12.28 16.53 21.64
CA ASP A 66 11.71 16.42 22.98
C ASP A 66 12.76 16.72 24.06
N GLU A 67 13.95 16.14 23.96
CA GLU A 67 15.08 16.41 24.88
C GLU A 67 15.49 17.89 24.89
N VAL A 68 15.54 18.53 23.72
CA VAL A 68 15.93 19.94 23.59
C VAL A 68 14.88 20.85 24.23
N VAL A 69 13.59 20.56 24.02
CA VAL A 69 12.50 21.35 24.61
C VAL A 69 12.42 21.15 26.12
N HIS A 70 12.63 19.93 26.62
CA HIS A 70 12.76 19.67 28.06
C HIS A 70 13.93 20.44 28.68
N GLY A 71 15.08 20.50 27.98
CA GLY A 71 16.22 21.31 28.38
C GLY A 71 15.89 22.81 28.43
N LEU A 72 15.12 23.31 27.46
CA LEU A 72 14.65 24.71 27.43
C LEU A 72 13.72 25.00 28.61
N SER A 73 12.77 24.11 28.90
CA SER A 73 11.87 24.25 30.05
C SER A 73 12.64 24.32 31.36
N GLY A 74 13.59 23.41 31.57
CA GLY A 74 14.42 23.41 32.79
C GLY A 74 15.33 24.65 32.90
N ALA A 75 15.77 25.22 31.78
CA ALA A 75 16.50 26.49 31.78
C ALA A 75 15.58 27.68 32.13
N ALA A 76 14.36 27.69 31.62
CA ALA A 76 13.36 28.70 31.95
C ALA A 76 12.99 28.67 33.44
N ASP A 77 12.83 27.49 34.04
CA ASP A 77 12.57 27.33 35.47
C ASP A 77 13.68 27.96 36.32
N ARG A 78 14.96 27.69 35.99
CA ARG A 78 16.10 28.30 36.68
C ARG A 78 16.15 29.82 36.53
N ILE A 79 15.81 30.35 35.35
CA ILE A 79 15.70 31.79 35.15
C ILE A 79 14.57 32.36 36.02
N GLY A 80 13.44 31.68 36.11
CA GLY A 80 12.33 32.06 36.98
C GLY A 80 12.75 32.16 38.45
N GLU A 81 13.50 31.18 38.96
CA GLU A 81 14.06 31.21 40.32
C GLU A 81 14.99 32.42 40.54
N ILE A 82 15.86 32.72 39.57
CA ILE A 82 16.77 33.87 39.63
C ILE A 82 15.99 35.19 39.62
N VAL A 83 14.98 35.31 38.75
CA VAL A 83 14.14 36.51 38.65
C VAL A 83 13.38 36.75 39.96
N ALA A 84 12.83 35.71 40.57
CA ALA A 84 12.17 35.80 41.87
C ALA A 84 13.13 36.25 42.98
N LEU A 85 14.37 35.76 42.97
CA LEU A 85 15.41 36.23 43.90
C LEU A 85 15.73 37.71 43.69
N ILE A 86 15.93 38.16 42.45
CA ILE A 86 16.22 39.57 42.15
C ILE A 86 15.04 40.46 42.58
N GLN A 87 13.80 40.02 42.35
CA GLN A 87 12.61 40.75 42.79
C GLN A 87 12.61 40.91 44.32
N SER A 88 12.91 39.85 45.07
CA SER A 88 13.01 39.92 46.54
C SER A 88 14.12 40.88 47.02
N ILE A 89 15.25 40.92 46.31
CA ILE A 89 16.36 41.84 46.60
C ILE A 89 15.95 43.29 46.32
N ALA A 90 15.22 43.54 45.21
CA ALA A 90 14.72 44.86 44.86
C ALA A 90 13.72 45.38 45.91
N GLU A 91 12.81 44.53 46.37
CA GLU A 91 11.87 44.86 47.45
C GLU A 91 12.59 45.17 48.78
N GLN A 92 13.58 44.36 49.15
CA GLN A 92 14.40 44.60 50.34
C GLN A 92 15.21 45.90 50.22
N THR A 93 15.77 46.18 49.05
CA THR A 93 16.51 47.42 48.76
C THR A 93 15.60 48.63 48.84
N ASN A 94 14.38 48.54 48.33
CA ASN A 94 13.37 49.59 48.44
C ASN A 94 12.98 49.86 49.92
N LEU A 95 12.84 48.82 50.75
CA LEU A 95 12.60 48.96 52.19
C LEU A 95 13.80 49.60 52.91
N LEU A 96 15.03 49.21 52.58
CA LEU A 96 16.24 49.83 53.13
C LEU A 96 16.34 51.31 52.75
N ALA A 97 16.06 51.65 51.49
CA ALA A 97 16.04 53.03 51.01
C ALA A 97 14.96 53.88 51.68
N LEU A 98 13.79 53.29 51.95
CA LEU A 98 12.73 53.92 52.72
C LEU A 98 13.18 54.24 54.15
N ASN A 99 13.79 53.26 54.84
CA ASN A 99 14.34 53.47 56.18
C ASN A 99 15.42 54.56 56.20
N ALA A 100 16.30 54.57 55.20
CA ALA A 100 17.32 55.62 55.02
C ALA A 100 16.70 57.00 54.79
N THR A 101 15.60 57.07 54.04
CA THR A 101 14.84 58.33 53.82
C THR A 101 14.23 58.84 55.13
N ILE A 102 13.70 57.95 55.96
CA ILE A 102 13.14 58.28 57.28
C ILE A 102 14.24 58.83 58.21
N GLU A 103 15.40 58.16 58.26
CA GLU A 103 16.50 58.60 59.13
C GLU A 103 17.14 59.91 58.64
N ALA A 104 17.22 60.11 57.31
CA ALA A 104 17.66 61.38 56.73
C ALA A 104 16.73 62.54 57.10
N ALA A 105 15.40 62.31 57.10
CA ALA A 105 14.43 63.30 57.55
C ALA A 105 14.60 63.63 59.04
N ARG A 106 14.93 62.62 59.85
CA ARG A 106 15.16 62.76 61.29
C ARG A 106 16.43 63.56 61.61
N ALA A 107 17.45 63.48 60.76
CA ALA A 107 18.69 64.26 60.89
C ALA A 107 18.55 65.74 60.44
N GLY A 108 17.38 66.15 59.93
CA GLY A 108 17.11 67.54 59.54
C GLY A 108 18.04 68.05 58.43
N ASP A 109 18.60 69.25 58.59
CA ASP A 109 19.46 69.88 57.58
C ASP A 109 20.74 69.11 57.28
N ALA A 110 21.27 68.36 58.27
CA ALA A 110 22.46 67.52 58.08
C ALA A 110 22.20 66.27 57.21
N GLY A 111 20.93 65.85 57.09
CA GLY A 111 20.52 64.66 56.34
C GLY A 111 20.19 64.89 54.87
N LYS A 112 20.17 66.14 54.37
CA LYS A 112 19.70 66.47 53.01
C LYS A 112 20.43 65.72 51.89
N GLY A 113 21.76 65.59 51.97
CA GLY A 113 22.54 64.82 51.00
C GLY A 113 22.21 63.32 51.03
N PHE A 114 21.97 62.78 52.23
CA PHE A 114 21.60 61.38 52.41
C PHE A 114 20.17 61.09 51.91
N ALA A 115 19.26 62.05 52.08
CA ALA A 115 17.89 61.96 51.57
C ALA A 115 17.83 61.84 50.03
N VAL A 116 18.69 62.59 49.31
CA VAL A 116 18.78 62.50 47.84
C VAL A 116 19.25 61.12 47.41
N VAL A 117 20.31 60.59 48.03
CA VAL A 117 20.82 59.25 47.74
C VAL A 117 19.77 58.17 48.05
N ALA A 118 19.10 58.27 49.20
CA ALA A 118 18.04 57.33 49.58
C ALA A 118 16.87 57.34 48.58
N SER A 119 16.46 58.52 48.09
CA SER A 119 15.43 58.64 47.06
C SER A 119 15.86 58.02 45.73
N GLU A 120 17.12 58.20 45.33
CA GLU A 120 17.66 57.63 44.09
C GLU A 120 17.71 56.09 44.17
N VAL A 121 18.22 55.55 45.28
CA VAL A 121 18.23 54.10 45.54
C VAL A 121 16.81 53.53 45.52
N LYS A 122 15.84 54.23 46.12
CA LYS A 122 14.43 53.84 46.10
C LYS A 122 13.87 53.77 44.67
N ASN A 123 14.20 54.76 43.84
CA ASN A 123 13.76 54.79 42.44
C ASN A 123 14.38 53.63 41.62
N LEU A 124 15.69 53.41 41.74
CA LEU A 124 16.38 52.28 41.11
C LEU A 124 15.81 50.93 41.54
N ALA A 125 15.50 50.76 42.83
CA ALA A 125 14.88 49.54 43.34
C ALA A 125 13.48 49.32 42.74
N SER A 126 12.67 50.37 42.63
CA SER A 126 11.35 50.29 41.99
C SER A 126 11.43 49.98 40.50
N GLN A 127 12.41 50.56 39.78
CA GLN A 127 12.64 50.25 38.37
C GLN A 127 13.10 48.79 38.18
N THR A 128 13.96 48.31 39.08
CA THR A 128 14.43 46.92 39.08
C THR A 128 13.27 45.95 39.30
N ALA A 129 12.42 46.21 40.30
CA ALA A 129 11.24 45.38 40.59
C ALA A 129 10.29 45.29 39.38
N LYS A 130 10.03 46.42 38.71
CA LYS A 130 9.21 46.45 37.49
C LYS A 130 9.84 45.66 36.35
N ALA A 131 11.15 45.83 36.13
CA ALA A 131 11.85 45.08 35.08
C ALA A 131 11.85 43.57 35.36
N THR A 132 12.00 43.15 36.62
CA THR A 132 11.91 41.73 37.00
C THR A 132 10.50 41.16 36.80
N GLU A 133 9.44 41.94 37.05
CA GLU A 133 8.06 41.52 36.79
C GLU A 133 7.81 41.29 35.30
N GLU A 134 8.29 42.19 34.44
CA GLU A 134 8.21 42.04 32.98
C GLU A 134 8.97 40.78 32.50
N ILE A 135 10.17 40.52 33.04
CA ILE A 135 10.95 39.32 32.72
C ILE A 135 10.24 38.06 33.21
N ALA A 136 9.65 38.06 34.41
CA ALA A 136 8.89 36.93 34.94
C ALA A 136 7.72 36.54 34.03
N GLY A 137 7.03 37.53 33.47
CA GLY A 137 6.00 37.32 32.44
C GLY A 137 6.55 36.64 31.19
N GLN A 138 7.72 37.04 30.71
CA GLN A 138 8.38 36.41 29.55
C GLN A 138 8.79 34.96 29.85
N VAL A 139 9.34 34.68 31.03
CA VAL A 139 9.71 33.33 31.46
C VAL A 139 8.49 32.41 31.51
N THR A 140 7.38 32.90 32.08
CA THR A 140 6.11 32.17 32.14
C THR A 140 5.60 31.82 30.74
N ASN A 141 5.69 32.77 29.80
CA ASN A 141 5.32 32.53 28.41
C ASN A 141 6.22 31.46 27.75
N ILE A 142 7.54 31.52 27.98
CA ILE A 142 8.49 30.50 27.47
C ILE A 142 8.15 29.11 28.02
N GLN A 143 7.83 28.99 29.31
CA GLN A 143 7.41 27.73 29.92
C GLN A 143 6.13 27.19 29.28
N SER A 144 5.12 28.05 29.07
CA SER A 144 3.85 27.67 28.42
C SER A 144 4.08 27.13 27.01
N VAL A 145 4.81 27.88 26.17
CA VAL A 145 5.11 27.49 24.79
C VAL A 145 5.97 26.22 24.73
N SER A 146 6.89 26.04 25.68
CA SER A 146 7.69 24.81 25.77
C SER A 146 6.83 23.60 26.09
N LYS A 147 5.84 23.74 26.98
CA LYS A 147 4.88 22.67 27.30
C LYS A 147 4.01 22.31 26.09
N GLU A 148 3.48 23.31 25.39
CA GLU A 148 2.71 23.10 24.16
C GLU A 148 3.55 22.38 23.09
N ALA A 149 4.84 22.70 22.98
CA ALA A 149 5.76 22.03 22.07
C ALA A 149 5.98 20.55 22.46
N VAL A 150 6.12 20.22 23.75
CA VAL A 150 6.22 18.82 24.23
C VAL A 150 4.96 18.03 23.86
N ASP A 151 3.77 18.61 24.11
CA ASP A 151 2.50 17.95 23.78
C ASP A 151 2.38 17.69 22.26
N ALA A 152 2.77 18.66 21.43
CA ALA A 152 2.79 18.52 19.98
C ALA A 152 3.79 17.45 19.50
N ILE A 153 4.99 17.38 20.10
CA ILE A 153 5.98 16.34 19.81
C ILE A 153 5.45 14.96 20.22
N GLY A 154 4.74 14.87 21.34
CA GLY A 154 4.06 13.64 21.78
C GLY A 154 3.04 13.14 20.74
N ALA A 155 2.20 14.03 20.22
CA ALA A 155 1.25 13.70 19.15
C ALA A 155 1.96 13.23 17.87
N ILE A 156 3.06 13.89 17.47
CA ILE A 156 3.87 13.47 16.32
C ILE A 156 4.43 12.05 16.51
N ARG A 157 4.92 11.72 17.72
CA ARG A 157 5.42 10.37 18.03
C ARG A 157 4.32 9.32 17.89
N GLN A 158 3.10 9.62 18.35
CA GLN A 158 1.97 8.71 18.19
C GLN A 158 1.65 8.48 16.70
N THR A 159 1.59 9.53 15.89
CA THR A 159 1.38 9.40 14.44
C THR A 159 2.47 8.56 13.76
N ILE A 160 3.74 8.72 14.15
CA ILE A 160 4.84 7.90 13.63
C ILE A 160 4.68 6.42 14.01
N GLN A 161 4.22 6.12 15.23
CA GLN A 161 3.92 4.75 15.64
C GLN A 161 2.78 4.13 14.84
N GLU A 162 1.71 4.89 14.58
CA GLU A 162 0.61 4.45 13.73
C GLU A 162 1.09 4.16 12.29
N ILE A 163 1.96 5.00 11.73
CA ILE A 163 2.60 4.77 10.42
C ILE A 163 3.37 3.45 10.42
N ASN A 164 4.22 3.19 11.43
CA ASN A 164 4.97 1.93 11.54
C ASN A 164 4.04 0.71 11.60
N SER A 165 2.95 0.78 12.36
CA SER A 165 1.97 -0.31 12.46
C SER A 165 1.28 -0.58 11.12
N ILE A 166 0.91 0.47 10.39
CA ILE A 166 0.31 0.36 9.05
C ILE A 166 1.32 -0.24 8.08
N SER A 167 2.55 0.27 8.03
CA SER A 167 3.61 -0.25 7.16
C SER A 167 3.92 -1.72 7.44
N SER A 168 3.92 -2.16 8.70
CA SER A 168 4.06 -3.58 9.05
C SER A 168 2.89 -4.43 8.51
N THR A 169 1.66 -3.92 8.59
CA THR A 169 0.47 -4.61 8.08
C THR A 169 0.51 -4.73 6.55
N VAL A 170 0.92 -3.65 5.88
CA VAL A 170 1.12 -3.65 4.42
C VAL A 170 2.20 -4.64 4.03
N ALA A 171 3.32 -4.72 4.77
CA ALA A 171 4.38 -5.70 4.48
C ALA A 171 3.87 -7.15 4.48
N VAL A 172 3.06 -7.52 5.49
CA VAL A 172 2.43 -8.85 5.57
C VAL A 172 1.51 -9.08 4.37
N THR A 173 0.66 -8.10 4.05
CA THR A 173 -0.29 -8.19 2.93
C THR A 173 0.42 -8.35 1.59
N VAL A 174 1.54 -7.64 1.38
CA VAL A 174 2.37 -7.75 0.16
C VAL A 174 2.99 -9.12 0.03
N GLU A 175 3.42 -9.73 1.14
CA GLU A 175 3.94 -11.10 1.15
C GLU A 175 2.87 -12.12 0.76
N GLU A 176 1.68 -12.02 1.37
CA GLU A 176 0.53 -12.87 1.02
C GLU A 176 0.13 -12.73 -0.45
N GLN A 177 0.07 -11.49 -0.96
CA GLN A 177 -0.21 -11.23 -2.37
C GLN A 177 0.89 -11.76 -3.30
N THR A 178 2.16 -11.75 -2.87
CA THR A 178 3.26 -12.34 -3.65
C THR A 178 3.06 -13.84 -3.82
N VAL A 179 2.69 -14.54 -2.75
CA VAL A 179 2.39 -15.98 -2.79
C VAL A 179 1.20 -16.26 -3.71
N ALA A 180 0.08 -15.55 -3.54
CA ALA A 180 -1.11 -15.73 -4.36
C ALA A 180 -0.84 -15.45 -5.85
N THR A 181 -0.06 -14.41 -6.16
CA THR A 181 0.33 -14.08 -7.54
C THR A 181 1.21 -15.17 -8.15
N SER A 182 2.13 -15.76 -7.37
CA SER A 182 2.95 -16.91 -7.81
C SER A 182 2.10 -18.16 -8.10
N GLU A 183 1.06 -18.42 -7.29
CA GLU A 183 0.11 -19.50 -7.55
C GLU A 183 -0.72 -19.26 -8.81
N ILE A 184 -1.18 -18.02 -9.04
CA ILE A 184 -1.87 -17.62 -10.28
C ILE A 184 -0.96 -17.86 -11.48
N ALA A 185 0.32 -17.48 -11.42
CA ALA A 185 1.28 -17.71 -12.50
C ALA A 185 1.40 -19.20 -12.83
N ARG A 186 1.54 -20.06 -11.81
CA ARG A 186 1.60 -21.52 -11.98
C ARG A 186 0.33 -22.09 -12.61
N ASN A 187 -0.83 -21.70 -12.09
CA ASN A 187 -2.12 -22.18 -12.60
C ASN A 187 -2.35 -21.71 -14.05
N THR A 188 -1.92 -20.51 -14.38
CA THR A 188 -1.98 -19.95 -15.73
C THR A 188 -1.08 -20.74 -16.68
N GLN A 189 0.13 -21.08 -16.28
CA GLN A 189 1.03 -21.93 -17.07
C GLN A 189 0.42 -23.32 -17.34
N GLN A 190 -0.19 -23.92 -16.32
CA GLN A 190 -0.87 -25.21 -16.45
C GLN A 190 -2.08 -25.13 -17.38
N ALA A 191 -2.87 -24.06 -17.28
CA ALA A 191 -3.98 -23.80 -18.19
C ALA A 191 -3.50 -23.64 -19.64
N ALA A 192 -2.38 -22.95 -19.86
CA ALA A 192 -1.79 -22.78 -21.20
C ALA A 192 -1.46 -24.14 -21.82
N SER A 193 -0.75 -25.01 -21.08
CA SER A 193 -0.46 -26.38 -21.50
C SER A 193 -1.74 -27.15 -21.81
N GLY A 194 -2.75 -27.07 -20.93
CA GLY A 194 -4.03 -27.73 -21.15
C GLY A 194 -4.76 -27.26 -22.42
N THR A 195 -4.70 -25.96 -22.74
CA THR A 195 -5.29 -25.44 -23.99
C THR A 195 -4.56 -25.94 -25.23
N GLN A 196 -3.23 -26.08 -25.17
CA GLN A 196 -2.44 -26.68 -26.25
C GLN A 196 -2.76 -28.16 -26.45
N ASP A 197 -2.91 -28.92 -25.36
CA ASP A 197 -3.29 -30.33 -25.40
C ASP A 197 -4.68 -30.52 -26.01
N VAL A 198 -5.65 -29.66 -25.65
CA VAL A 198 -6.99 -29.68 -26.25
C VAL A 198 -6.93 -29.38 -27.75
N ALA A 199 -6.14 -28.39 -28.17
CA ALA A 199 -5.96 -28.04 -29.57
C ALA A 199 -5.32 -29.21 -30.38
N ALA A 200 -4.33 -29.90 -29.82
CA ALA A 200 -3.71 -31.06 -30.44
C ALA A 200 -4.68 -32.24 -30.54
N ASN A 201 -5.40 -32.54 -29.45
CA ASN A 201 -6.37 -33.63 -29.42
C ASN A 201 -7.53 -33.40 -30.40
N ILE A 202 -8.02 -32.17 -30.52
CA ILE A 202 -9.14 -31.89 -31.43
C ILE A 202 -8.71 -31.92 -32.90
N ALA A 203 -7.44 -31.61 -33.20
CA ALA A 203 -6.87 -31.80 -34.53
C ALA A 203 -6.85 -33.30 -34.90
N ALA A 204 -6.43 -34.17 -33.98
CA ALA A 204 -6.46 -35.62 -34.18
C ALA A 204 -7.89 -36.17 -34.34
N VAL A 205 -8.85 -35.69 -33.54
CA VAL A 205 -10.28 -36.06 -33.68
C VAL A 205 -10.82 -35.65 -35.05
N ARG A 206 -10.45 -34.46 -35.55
CA ARG A 206 -10.84 -34.00 -36.88
C ARG A 206 -10.31 -34.94 -37.97
N GLU A 207 -9.04 -35.31 -37.91
CA GLU A 207 -8.43 -36.24 -38.87
C GLU A 207 -9.12 -37.61 -38.88
N ALA A 208 -9.36 -38.21 -37.71
CA ALA A 208 -10.07 -39.48 -37.59
C ALA A 208 -11.53 -39.39 -38.09
N THR A 209 -12.17 -38.24 -37.89
CA THR A 209 -13.52 -37.98 -38.38
C THR A 209 -13.55 -37.86 -39.90
N ASP A 210 -12.59 -37.18 -40.49
CA ASP A 210 -12.46 -37.05 -41.95
C ASP A 210 -12.19 -38.43 -42.58
N GLU A 211 -11.34 -39.27 -41.97
CA GLU A 211 -11.12 -40.66 -42.40
C GLU A 211 -12.40 -41.51 -42.33
N THR A 212 -13.15 -41.40 -41.22
CA THR A 212 -14.46 -42.07 -41.06
C THR A 212 -15.45 -41.63 -42.15
N GLY A 213 -15.46 -40.34 -42.49
CA GLY A 213 -16.28 -39.81 -43.58
C GLY A 213 -15.96 -40.44 -44.93
N ARG A 214 -14.68 -40.56 -45.28
CA ARG A 214 -14.24 -41.23 -46.52
C ARG A 214 -14.60 -42.71 -46.53
N ALA A 215 -14.40 -43.43 -45.43
CA ALA A 215 -14.74 -44.85 -45.32
C ALA A 215 -16.26 -45.08 -45.46
N ALA A 216 -17.09 -44.18 -44.92
CA ALA A 216 -18.53 -44.21 -45.08
C ALA A 216 -18.97 -43.98 -46.54
N GLU A 217 -18.35 -43.03 -47.24
CA GLU A 217 -18.60 -42.80 -48.68
C GLU A 217 -18.22 -44.02 -49.52
N GLN A 218 -17.04 -44.61 -49.27
CA GLN A 218 -16.62 -45.84 -49.94
C GLN A 218 -17.58 -47.00 -49.70
N SER A 219 -18.04 -47.17 -48.46
CA SER A 219 -19.01 -48.21 -48.09
C SER A 219 -20.36 -47.98 -48.78
N LEU A 220 -20.81 -46.73 -48.89
CA LEU A 220 -22.03 -46.37 -49.61
C LEU A 220 -21.90 -46.69 -51.11
N THR A 221 -20.75 -46.38 -51.72
CA THR A 221 -20.47 -46.73 -53.12
C THR A 221 -20.47 -48.24 -53.32
N ALA A 222 -19.82 -49.00 -52.44
CA ALA A 222 -19.78 -50.46 -52.52
C ALA A 222 -21.18 -51.09 -52.36
N ALA A 223 -21.99 -50.59 -51.43
CA ALA A 223 -23.37 -51.03 -51.24
C ALA A 223 -24.24 -50.73 -52.46
N ALA A 224 -24.07 -49.55 -53.09
CA ALA A 224 -24.78 -49.19 -54.32
C ALA A 224 -24.37 -50.10 -55.51
N GLN A 225 -23.08 -50.44 -55.63
CA GLN A 225 -22.58 -51.38 -56.63
C GLN A 225 -23.15 -52.79 -56.41
N LEU A 226 -23.17 -53.28 -55.16
CA LEU A 226 -23.77 -54.57 -54.80
C LEU A 226 -25.27 -54.62 -55.12
N ALA A 227 -26.00 -53.55 -54.81
CA ALA A 227 -27.42 -53.45 -55.15
C ALA A 227 -27.66 -53.51 -56.66
N SER A 228 -26.83 -52.81 -57.45
CA SER A 228 -26.88 -52.87 -58.91
C SER A 228 -26.56 -54.26 -59.46
N GLN A 229 -25.53 -54.93 -58.94
CA GLN A 229 -25.18 -56.30 -59.31
C GLN A 229 -26.28 -57.30 -58.94
N ALA A 230 -26.90 -57.15 -57.77
CA ALA A 230 -28.02 -57.99 -57.34
C ALA A 230 -29.24 -57.84 -58.26
N GLU A 231 -29.55 -56.61 -58.70
CA GLU A 231 -30.64 -56.36 -59.64
C GLU A 231 -30.34 -56.95 -61.03
N ALA A 232 -29.10 -56.82 -61.51
CA ALA A 232 -28.65 -57.44 -62.76
C ALA A 232 -28.73 -58.98 -62.70
N LEU A 233 -28.32 -59.58 -61.58
CA LEU A 233 -28.44 -61.04 -61.38
C LEU A 233 -29.91 -61.49 -61.36
N ARG A 234 -30.78 -60.70 -60.74
CA ARG A 234 -32.22 -60.95 -60.66
C ARG A 234 -32.89 -60.86 -62.03
N GLU A 235 -32.47 -59.89 -62.85
CA GLU A 235 -32.83 -59.78 -64.28
C GLU A 235 -32.40 -61.03 -65.06
N GLU A 236 -31.15 -61.48 -64.93
CA GLU A 236 -30.67 -62.67 -65.65
C GLU A 236 -31.36 -63.96 -65.21
N VAL A 237 -31.62 -64.13 -63.92
CA VAL A 237 -32.41 -65.27 -63.41
C VAL A 237 -33.83 -65.23 -63.99
N ARG A 238 -34.46 -64.06 -64.12
CA ARG A 238 -35.77 -63.93 -64.78
C ARG A 238 -35.71 -64.33 -66.25
N LYS A 239 -34.72 -63.85 -67.00
CA LYS A 239 -34.54 -64.20 -68.42
C LYS A 239 -34.33 -65.70 -68.60
N PHE A 240 -33.47 -66.28 -67.76
CA PHE A 240 -33.23 -67.73 -67.75
C PHE A 240 -34.53 -68.51 -67.50
N LEU A 241 -35.27 -68.19 -66.44
CA LEU A 241 -36.54 -68.86 -66.12
C LEU A 241 -37.59 -68.69 -67.24
N ALA A 242 -37.63 -67.54 -67.91
CA ALA A 242 -38.51 -67.31 -69.06
C ALA A 242 -38.12 -68.17 -70.26
N SER A 243 -36.82 -68.31 -70.54
CA SER A 243 -36.31 -69.16 -71.63
C SER A 243 -36.62 -70.64 -71.41
N VAL A 244 -36.48 -71.13 -70.17
CA VAL A 244 -36.79 -72.53 -69.81
C VAL A 244 -38.29 -72.81 -69.90
N ARG A 245 -39.17 -71.83 -69.62
CA ARG A 245 -40.62 -71.97 -69.78
C ARG A 245 -41.09 -71.93 -71.23
N ALA A 246 -40.28 -71.38 -72.14
CA ALA A 246 -40.60 -71.29 -73.56
C ALA A 246 -40.08 -72.48 -74.39
N ALA A 247 -39.24 -73.33 -73.79
CA ALA A 247 -38.74 -74.59 -74.33
C ALA A 247 -39.61 -75.77 -73.86
#